data_AF-A0A846T199-F1
#
_entry.id   AF-A0A846T199-F1
#
_cell.length_a   1.000
_cell.length_b   1.000
_cell.length_c   1.000
_cell.angle_alpha   90.00
_cell.angle_beta   90.00
_cell.angle_gamma   90.00
#
_symmetry.space_group_name_H-M   'P 1'
#
loop_
_entity.id
_entity.type
_entity.pdbx_description
1 polymer ?
#
loop_
_entity_poly.entity_id
_entity_poly.type
_entity_poly.pdbx_seq_one_letter_code
_entity_poly.pdbx_strand_id
1 'polypeptide(L)'
;MLAPTELKPLGRHVAGLLGISDCFDSPCLDPARLFYTPRCPTAERKQRFRHAVTEGEPLDVGALLAEARKIEAAHKSALARRHPPASAKVIDAFNAQTDIGRILEEHGYTPKRRRWIWPDSTTGLPGVRMLPSDGRGERVYSSHSGDPLNDGHAHDAFDCWRILKHGGDMSRAVKEAVRLLGLERATSAQNGAVRGNPPADDSDGNGWPDPHLLTAKVEPEPYPLDALPDSIRAAVEEVAGFVKAPIPMVASSALAALSLAIQAHADAKRAEKLHGPVGLFLLTIADSGERKSTCDGFFTRAIRDYEEAQAEAAKPALKDHRARIEAWEAKRGGVKEKIRQLAKDNKPTAGMESALRDLEHAKPEPPRIPRLLYADATPEALAYGLAKQWPSGGVVSAEAGVVFGSHGMGKDSVMRNLGLLNQLWDGASLTIDRRSTESFTVRGARLTVALQVQEPTLREFFTRSGALARGTGFLARFLVAWPESTQGQRPFTDPPANWPHLAAFHRRIDEILKQPVPIDENGALTPPLLTLTAEAKAAWVEYHNAIESELSSGGELYGVRDVASKSADNAARWRHCSRCSRVQAARLEWMRLRAPAGLQRGT
;
A
#
# COMPACT_ATOMS: atom_id res chain seq x y z
N MET A 1 -40.97 -15.26 4.96
CA MET A 1 -39.56 -15.00 4.60
C MET A 1 -38.68 -15.79 5.55
N LEU A 2 -37.65 -16.46 5.06
CA LEU A 2 -36.67 -17.18 5.89
C LEU A 2 -35.89 -16.19 6.76
N ALA A 3 -35.74 -16.48 8.05
CA ALA A 3 -34.87 -15.70 8.90
C ALA A 3 -33.39 -15.89 8.47
N PRO A 4 -32.52 -14.88 8.65
CA PRO A 4 -31.11 -14.98 8.28
C PRO A 4 -30.38 -16.20 8.88
N THR A 5 -30.83 -16.65 10.06
CA THR A 5 -30.31 -17.82 10.78
C THR A 5 -30.75 -19.16 10.19
N GLU A 6 -31.74 -19.17 9.30
CA GLU A 6 -32.36 -20.37 8.71
C GLU A 6 -31.83 -20.69 7.30
N LEU A 7 -31.17 -19.73 6.65
CA LEU A 7 -30.60 -19.87 5.30
C LEU A 7 -29.49 -20.93 5.23
N LYS A 8 -28.58 -20.91 6.20
CA LYS A 8 -27.42 -21.81 6.21
C LYS A 8 -27.79 -23.28 6.52
N PRO A 9 -28.65 -23.58 7.50
CA PRO A 9 -29.16 -24.93 7.71
C PRO A 9 -29.94 -25.47 6.50
N LEU A 10 -30.83 -24.66 5.92
CA LEU A 10 -31.65 -25.07 4.78
C LEU A 10 -30.80 -25.33 3.52
N GLY A 11 -29.87 -24.43 3.19
CA GLY A 11 -29.02 -24.59 2.01
C GLY A 11 -28.08 -25.79 2.08
N ARG A 12 -27.57 -26.13 3.28
CA ARG A 12 -26.79 -27.36 3.49
C ARG A 12 -27.64 -28.62 3.33
N HIS A 13 -28.88 -28.60 3.82
CA HIS A 13 -29.79 -29.74 3.67
C HIS A 13 -30.14 -29.98 2.20
N VAL A 14 -30.41 -28.91 1.44
CA VAL A 14 -30.66 -28.97 -0.01
C VAL A 14 -29.44 -29.47 -0.78
N ALA A 15 -28.22 -29.00 -0.44
CA ALA A 15 -26.98 -29.51 -1.03
C ALA A 15 -26.76 -31.01 -0.74
N GLY A 16 -27.21 -31.48 0.42
CA GLY A 16 -27.26 -32.90 0.78
C GLY A 16 -28.21 -33.70 -0.10
N LEU A 17 -29.45 -33.24 -0.27
CA LEU A 17 -30.45 -33.89 -1.14
C LEU A 17 -30.01 -33.95 -2.60
N LEU A 18 -29.26 -32.94 -3.06
CA LEU A 18 -28.73 -32.87 -4.42
C LEU A 18 -27.41 -33.63 -4.60
N GLY A 19 -26.84 -34.21 -3.54
CA GLY A 19 -25.61 -34.99 -3.60
C GLY A 19 -24.33 -34.19 -3.88
N ILE A 20 -24.37 -32.86 -3.71
CA ILE A 20 -23.27 -31.93 -4.04
C ILE A 20 -22.55 -31.38 -2.80
N SER A 21 -22.70 -32.04 -1.65
CA SER A 21 -22.20 -31.56 -0.36
C SER A 21 -20.67 -31.39 -0.29
N ASP A 22 -19.94 -32.10 -1.14
CA ASP A 22 -18.49 -32.18 -1.24
C ASP A 22 -17.86 -31.05 -2.09
N CYS A 23 -18.64 -30.43 -2.96
CA CYS A 23 -18.24 -29.28 -3.78
C CYS A 23 -19.00 -27.99 -3.42
N PHE A 24 -19.67 -27.99 -2.27
CA PHE A 24 -20.52 -26.90 -1.80
C PHE A 24 -19.79 -25.97 -0.80
N ASP A 25 -19.54 -24.72 -1.22
CA ASP A 25 -18.91 -23.70 -0.35
C ASP A 25 -19.92 -23.11 0.65
N SER A 26 -20.03 -23.75 1.82
CA SER A 26 -21.03 -23.40 2.84
C SER A 26 -21.00 -21.97 3.42
N PRO A 27 -19.89 -21.20 3.41
CA PRO A 27 -19.84 -19.77 3.75
C PRO A 27 -20.62 -18.86 2.78
N CYS A 28 -20.95 -19.32 1.57
CA CYS A 28 -21.79 -18.56 0.63
C CYS A 28 -23.24 -18.41 1.11
N LEU A 29 -23.67 -19.20 2.09
CA LEU A 29 -24.99 -19.11 2.72
C LEU A 29 -25.02 -18.15 3.93
N ASP A 30 -23.91 -17.48 4.26
CA ASP A 30 -23.89 -16.49 5.33
C ASP A 30 -24.57 -15.19 4.87
N PRO A 31 -25.51 -14.62 5.68
CA PRO A 31 -26.27 -13.42 5.30
C PRO A 31 -25.43 -12.22 4.90
N ALA A 32 -24.21 -12.09 5.44
CA ALA A 32 -23.27 -11.01 5.16
C ALA A 32 -22.49 -11.18 3.84
N ARG A 33 -22.66 -12.31 3.14
CA ARG A 33 -21.96 -12.65 1.88
C ARG A 33 -22.91 -12.96 0.72
N LEU A 34 -24.20 -12.66 0.88
CA LEU A 34 -25.19 -12.89 -0.17
C LEU A 34 -25.10 -11.80 -1.25
N PHE A 35 -24.45 -12.10 -2.37
CA PHE A 35 -24.81 -11.83 -3.78
C PHE A 35 -23.73 -12.51 -4.65
N TYR A 36 -23.97 -13.28 -5.73
CA TYR A 36 -24.95 -13.22 -6.81
C TYR A 36 -25.25 -14.65 -7.32
N THR A 37 -26.48 -14.94 -7.73
CA THR A 37 -26.73 -15.96 -8.74
C THR A 37 -26.12 -15.47 -10.07
N PRO A 38 -25.34 -16.27 -10.81
CA PRO A 38 -24.71 -15.82 -12.03
C PRO A 38 -25.78 -15.50 -13.09
N ARG A 39 -25.82 -14.25 -13.57
CA ARG A 39 -26.45 -13.92 -14.86
C ARG A 39 -25.71 -14.70 -15.94
N CYS A 40 -26.43 -15.54 -16.66
CA CYS A 40 -25.89 -16.39 -17.72
C CYS A 40 -26.10 -15.67 -19.07
N PRO A 41 -25.05 -15.09 -19.70
CA PRO A 41 -25.25 -14.15 -20.80
C PRO A 41 -25.34 -14.81 -22.18
N THR A 42 -25.13 -16.13 -22.30
CA THR A 42 -25.07 -16.81 -23.62
C THR A 42 -25.90 -18.10 -23.67
N ALA A 43 -26.54 -18.34 -24.82
CA ALA A 43 -27.47 -19.44 -25.06
C ALA A 43 -26.82 -20.84 -24.90
N GLU A 44 -25.52 -20.97 -25.16
CA GLU A 44 -24.75 -22.22 -24.94
C GLU A 44 -24.66 -22.61 -23.47
N ARG A 45 -24.54 -21.65 -22.55
CA ARG A 45 -24.40 -21.96 -21.12
C ARG A 45 -25.73 -22.39 -20.48
N LYS A 46 -26.89 -22.07 -21.08
CA LYS A 46 -28.20 -22.58 -20.62
C LYS A 46 -28.34 -24.10 -20.73
N GLN A 47 -27.69 -24.72 -21.72
CA GLN A 47 -27.80 -26.16 -21.97
C GLN A 47 -27.03 -27.02 -20.95
N ARG A 48 -26.14 -26.41 -20.16
CA ARG A 48 -25.28 -27.10 -19.19
C ARG A 48 -25.81 -27.07 -17.75
N PHE A 49 -26.94 -26.42 -17.50
CA PHE A 49 -27.64 -26.47 -16.22
C PHE A 49 -28.85 -27.39 -16.32
N ARG A 50 -28.98 -28.33 -15.37
CA ARG A 50 -30.26 -28.97 -15.08
C ARG A 50 -30.94 -28.15 -13.99
N HIS A 51 -32.06 -27.51 -14.31
CA HIS A 51 -32.98 -27.03 -13.28
C HIS A 51 -34.05 -28.11 -13.05
N ALA A 52 -34.45 -28.30 -11.80
CA ALA A 52 -35.69 -28.99 -11.49
C ALA A 52 -36.67 -27.93 -10.98
N VAL A 53 -37.78 -27.76 -11.69
CA VAL A 53 -38.96 -27.09 -11.12
C VAL A 53 -39.84 -28.23 -10.64
N THR A 54 -39.88 -28.47 -9.34
CA THR A 54 -40.92 -29.30 -8.75
C THR A 54 -42.22 -28.49 -8.83
N GLU A 55 -43.03 -28.73 -9.86
CA GLU A 55 -44.46 -28.46 -9.75
C GLU A 55 -45.05 -29.48 -8.78
N GLY A 56 -45.32 -29.01 -7.57
CA GLY A 56 -45.84 -29.80 -6.46
C GLY A 56 -46.10 -28.89 -5.26
N GLU A 57 -46.92 -29.37 -4.34
CA GLU A 57 -47.34 -28.69 -3.11
C GLU A 57 -46.23 -27.85 -2.48
N PRO A 58 -46.55 -26.64 -1.97
CA PRO A 58 -45.56 -25.71 -1.41
C PRO A 58 -44.63 -26.43 -0.43
N LEU A 59 -43.32 -26.24 -0.62
CA LEU A 59 -42.30 -26.80 0.28
C LEU A 59 -42.63 -26.40 1.72
N ASP A 60 -42.96 -27.38 2.57
CA ASP A 60 -43.09 -27.16 4.00
C ASP A 60 -41.70 -26.93 4.60
N VAL A 61 -41.28 -25.67 4.55
CA VAL A 61 -40.02 -25.18 5.11
C VAL A 61 -39.92 -25.53 6.60
N GLY A 62 -41.04 -25.60 7.31
CA GLY A 62 -41.08 -26.00 8.72
C GLY A 62 -40.68 -27.46 8.91
N ALA A 63 -41.23 -28.37 8.11
CA ALA A 63 -40.88 -29.80 8.12
C ALA A 63 -39.41 -30.03 7.71
N LEU A 64 -38.93 -29.35 6.67
CA LEU A 64 -37.54 -29.45 6.22
C LEU A 64 -36.54 -28.90 7.24
N LEU A 65 -36.86 -27.81 7.92
CA LEU A 65 -36.04 -27.29 9.01
C LEU A 65 -36.04 -28.22 10.23
N ALA A 66 -37.16 -28.90 10.53
CA ALA A 66 -37.23 -29.88 11.60
C ALA A 66 -36.34 -31.10 11.31
N GLU A 67 -36.33 -31.57 10.05
CA GLU A 67 -35.49 -32.70 9.63
C GLU A 67 -34.00 -32.30 9.53
N ALA A 68 -33.69 -31.10 9.02
CA ALA A 68 -32.35 -30.55 9.03
C ALA A 68 -31.79 -30.43 10.47
N ARG A 69 -32.60 -29.99 11.43
CA ARG A 69 -32.21 -29.91 12.85
C ARG A 69 -31.98 -31.29 13.47
N LYS A 70 -32.77 -32.31 13.12
CA LYS A 70 -32.53 -33.70 13.53
C LYS A 70 -31.22 -34.24 12.98
N ILE A 71 -30.95 -34.02 11.69
CA ILE A 71 -29.71 -34.44 11.03
C ILE A 71 -28.52 -33.70 11.62
N GLU A 72 -28.62 -32.40 11.89
CA GLU A 72 -27.55 -31.60 12.46
C GLU A 72 -27.27 -31.98 13.93
N ALA A 73 -28.29 -32.35 14.70
CA ALA A 73 -28.15 -32.92 16.05
C ALA A 73 -27.48 -34.31 16.01
N ALA A 74 -27.86 -35.17 15.06
CA ALA A 74 -27.21 -36.45 14.82
C ALA A 74 -25.75 -36.29 14.35
N HIS A 75 -25.49 -35.29 13.50
CA HIS A 75 -24.15 -34.99 12.99
C HIS A 75 -23.26 -34.39 14.08
N LYS A 76 -23.78 -33.52 14.97
CA LYS A 76 -23.05 -33.04 16.17
C LYS A 76 -22.75 -34.17 17.15
N SER A 77 -23.70 -35.08 17.36
CA SER A 77 -23.51 -36.28 18.19
C SER A 77 -22.48 -37.25 17.56
N ALA A 78 -22.40 -37.31 16.22
CA ALA A 78 -21.38 -38.05 15.48
C ALA A 78 -20.03 -37.32 15.41
N LEU A 79 -20.00 -35.97 15.38
CA LEU A 79 -18.78 -35.16 15.38
C LEU A 79 -18.10 -35.19 16.75
N ALA A 80 -18.88 -35.20 17.84
CA ALA A 80 -18.38 -35.46 19.20
C ALA A 80 -17.74 -36.85 19.34
N ARG A 81 -18.00 -37.76 18.38
CA ARG A 81 -17.40 -39.11 18.29
C ARG A 81 -16.31 -39.23 17.21
N ARG A 82 -16.02 -38.19 16.41
CA ARG A 82 -14.99 -38.23 15.35
C ARG A 82 -13.65 -37.69 15.87
N HIS A 83 -12.64 -38.55 15.75
CA HIS A 83 -11.28 -38.34 16.23
C HIS A 83 -10.43 -37.43 15.28
N PRO A 84 -9.53 -36.57 15.82
CA PRO A 84 -8.64 -35.71 15.04
C PRO A 84 -7.61 -36.48 14.18
N PRO A 85 -7.01 -35.86 13.14
CA PRO A 85 -6.06 -36.50 12.23
C PRO A 85 -4.87 -37.11 12.98
N ALA A 86 -4.37 -38.25 12.50
CA ALA A 86 -3.41 -39.09 13.21
C ALA A 86 -2.10 -38.37 13.60
N SER A 87 -1.63 -37.42 12.79
CA SER A 87 -0.44 -36.61 13.09
C SER A 87 -0.66 -35.58 14.19
N ALA A 88 -1.83 -34.93 14.24
CA ALA A 88 -2.18 -34.00 15.31
C ALA A 88 -2.31 -34.73 16.66
N LYS A 89 -2.86 -35.95 16.66
CA LYS A 89 -2.92 -36.79 17.87
C LYS A 89 -1.54 -37.16 18.42
N VAL A 90 -0.57 -37.44 17.56
CA VAL A 90 0.78 -37.81 17.97
C VAL A 90 1.48 -36.61 18.61
N ILE A 91 1.37 -35.43 17.99
CA ILE A 91 1.97 -34.20 18.50
C ILE A 91 1.29 -33.77 19.81
N ASP A 92 -0.04 -33.78 19.86
CA ASP A 92 -0.79 -33.46 21.08
C ASP A 92 -0.49 -34.45 22.21
N ALA A 93 -0.39 -35.75 21.91
CA ALA A 93 -0.03 -36.77 22.89
C ALA A 93 1.44 -36.65 23.36
N PHE A 94 2.35 -36.26 22.46
CA PHE A 94 3.75 -35.99 22.79
C PHE A 94 3.87 -34.77 23.71
N ASN A 95 3.20 -33.67 23.35
CA ASN A 95 3.15 -32.44 24.13
C ASN A 95 2.50 -32.63 25.51
N ALA A 96 1.52 -33.53 25.63
CA ALA A 96 0.88 -33.85 26.91
C ALA A 96 1.75 -34.71 27.84
N GLN A 97 2.72 -35.46 27.31
CA GLN A 97 3.57 -36.38 28.07
C GLN A 97 5.00 -35.88 28.28
N THR A 98 5.39 -34.79 27.60
CA THR A 98 6.77 -34.32 27.56
C THR A 98 6.86 -32.87 28.03
N ASP A 99 7.62 -32.65 29.10
CA ASP A 99 7.88 -31.32 29.64
C ASP A 99 8.92 -30.57 28.79
N ILE A 100 8.63 -29.31 28.47
CA ILE A 100 9.52 -28.47 27.64
C ILE A 100 10.85 -28.21 28.33
N GLY A 101 10.82 -27.97 29.65
CA GLY A 101 12.02 -27.74 30.45
C GLY A 101 12.96 -28.94 30.40
N ARG A 102 12.43 -30.16 30.47
CA ARG A 102 13.21 -31.38 30.34
C ARG A 102 13.89 -31.51 28.97
N ILE A 103 13.21 -31.20 27.87
CA ILE A 103 13.81 -31.23 26.53
C ILE A 103 14.96 -30.23 26.44
N LEU A 104 14.78 -29.02 26.97
CA LEU A 104 15.82 -27.99 26.97
C LEU A 104 17.02 -28.44 27.82
N GLU A 105 16.79 -28.99 29.01
CA GLU A 105 17.87 -29.47 29.89
C GLU A 105 18.64 -30.66 29.30
N GLU A 106 17.95 -31.61 28.64
CA GLU A 106 18.58 -32.73 27.93
C GLU A 106 19.49 -32.28 26.78
N HIS A 107 19.25 -31.08 26.21
CA HIS A 107 20.05 -30.48 25.15
C HIS A 107 21.01 -29.38 25.67
N GLY A 108 21.31 -29.41 26.97
CA GLY A 108 22.37 -28.59 27.58
C GLY A 108 21.96 -27.19 28.03
N TYR A 109 20.66 -26.84 27.98
CA TYR A 109 20.19 -25.56 28.48
C TYR A 109 20.16 -25.55 30.02
N THR A 110 20.73 -24.51 30.63
CA THR A 110 20.81 -24.42 32.10
C THR A 110 19.57 -23.69 32.67
N PRO A 111 18.80 -24.28 33.59
CA PRO A 111 17.58 -23.68 34.11
C PRO A 111 17.85 -22.53 35.09
N LYS A 112 17.08 -21.45 34.95
CA LYS A 112 17.03 -20.26 35.82
C LYS A 112 15.57 -19.85 36.05
N ARG A 113 14.88 -20.56 36.95
CA ARG A 113 13.43 -20.42 37.22
C ARG A 113 12.59 -20.67 35.95
N ARG A 114 11.83 -19.69 35.45
CA ARG A 114 10.99 -19.80 34.23
C ARG A 114 11.74 -19.45 32.93
N ARG A 115 13.07 -19.54 32.95
CA ARG A 115 13.95 -19.18 31.84
C ARG A 115 15.14 -20.14 31.78
N TRP A 116 15.76 -20.24 30.61
CA TRP A 116 16.93 -21.08 30.37
C TRP A 116 18.06 -20.31 29.70
N ILE A 117 19.29 -20.71 30.01
CA ILE A 117 20.51 -20.22 29.37
C ILE A 117 20.92 -21.24 28.30
N TRP A 118 21.11 -20.77 27.07
CA TRP A 118 21.59 -21.59 25.95
C TRP A 118 23.06 -21.99 26.18
N PRO A 119 23.46 -23.27 25.96
CA PRO A 119 24.78 -23.79 26.29
C PRO A 119 25.96 -22.99 25.72
N ASP A 120 25.84 -22.48 24.49
CA ASP A 120 26.91 -21.73 23.83
C ASP A 120 26.81 -20.20 24.08
N SER A 121 25.99 -19.78 25.05
CA SER A 121 25.86 -18.36 25.40
C SER A 121 27.12 -17.85 26.12
N THR A 122 27.81 -16.89 25.49
CA THR A 122 28.95 -16.19 26.09
C THR A 122 28.56 -15.13 27.11
N THR A 123 27.28 -14.75 27.16
CA THR A 123 26.77 -13.65 28.01
C THR A 123 26.31 -14.11 29.40
N GLY A 124 26.07 -15.41 29.59
CA GLY A 124 25.53 -15.98 30.83
C GLY A 124 24.09 -15.55 31.17
N LEU A 125 23.42 -14.83 30.26
CA LEU A 125 22.05 -14.34 30.46
C LEU A 125 21.02 -15.34 29.95
N PRO A 126 19.92 -15.58 30.68
CA PRO A 126 18.89 -16.52 30.26
C PRO A 126 18.06 -15.94 29.10
N GLY A 127 18.30 -16.46 27.89
CA GLY A 127 17.72 -16.00 26.63
C GLY A 127 16.43 -16.70 26.20
N VAL A 128 16.15 -17.90 26.73
CA VAL A 128 14.92 -18.66 26.47
C VAL A 128 13.94 -18.43 27.62
N ARG A 129 12.69 -18.06 27.33
CA ARG A 129 11.67 -17.77 28.35
C ARG A 129 10.39 -18.57 28.11
N MET A 130 9.81 -19.10 29.18
CA MET A 130 8.48 -19.68 29.17
C MET A 130 7.42 -18.58 29.02
N LEU A 131 6.50 -18.73 28.07
CA LEU A 131 5.39 -17.79 27.86
C LEU A 131 4.25 -18.05 28.85
N PRO A 132 3.39 -17.04 29.13
CA PRO A 132 2.15 -17.25 29.87
C PRO A 132 1.21 -18.17 29.11
N SER A 133 0.47 -19.03 29.82
CA SER A 133 -0.52 -19.91 29.20
C SER A 133 -1.67 -19.09 28.61
N ASP A 134 -1.89 -19.23 27.30
CA ASP A 134 -2.95 -18.55 26.54
C ASP A 134 -4.01 -19.53 26.00
N GLY A 135 -4.14 -20.69 26.65
CA GLY A 135 -5.05 -21.76 26.24
C GLY A 135 -4.54 -22.63 25.09
N ARG A 136 -3.29 -22.44 24.63
CA ARG A 136 -2.65 -23.22 23.55
C ARG A 136 -1.50 -24.12 24.01
N GLY A 137 -1.45 -24.47 25.29
CA GLY A 137 -0.38 -25.28 25.89
C GLY A 137 0.85 -24.47 26.30
N GLU A 138 1.78 -25.13 26.99
CA GLU A 138 3.06 -24.52 27.40
C GLU A 138 3.94 -24.26 26.17
N ARG A 139 4.60 -23.10 26.14
CA ARG A 139 5.44 -22.68 25.01
C ARG A 139 6.61 -21.82 25.47
N VAL A 140 7.73 -21.92 24.76
CA VAL A 140 8.95 -21.13 25.00
C VAL A 140 9.28 -20.24 23.81
N TYR A 141 9.98 -19.15 24.09
CA TYR A 141 10.48 -18.21 23.08
C TYR A 141 11.95 -17.89 23.38
N SER A 142 12.82 -17.98 22.38
CA SER A 142 14.20 -17.54 22.50
C SER A 142 14.40 -16.14 21.93
N SER A 143 15.16 -15.32 22.64
CA SER A 143 15.63 -14.01 22.17
C SER A 143 17.15 -13.94 22.02
N HIS A 144 17.84 -15.09 22.03
CA HIS A 144 19.29 -15.16 21.93
C HIS A 144 19.71 -15.38 20.47
N SER A 145 20.49 -14.46 19.90
CA SER A 145 20.81 -14.40 18.46
C SER A 145 21.54 -15.62 17.88
N GLY A 146 22.11 -16.49 18.72
CA GLY A 146 22.77 -17.74 18.29
C GLY A 146 21.99 -19.02 18.60
N ASP A 147 20.86 -18.95 19.31
CA ASP A 147 20.09 -20.12 19.73
C ASP A 147 19.24 -20.67 18.55
N PRO A 148 19.26 -21.98 18.26
CA PRO A 148 18.41 -22.61 17.25
C PRO A 148 16.91 -22.33 17.41
N LEU A 149 16.46 -22.01 18.63
CA LEU A 149 15.06 -21.66 18.93
C LEU A 149 14.74 -20.17 18.73
N ASN A 150 15.67 -19.36 18.22
CA ASN A 150 15.46 -17.95 17.90
C ASN A 150 15.14 -17.76 16.40
N ASP A 151 14.04 -18.38 15.95
CA ASP A 151 13.53 -18.30 14.57
C ASP A 151 12.36 -17.29 14.41
N GLY A 152 12.04 -16.56 15.48
CA GLY A 152 10.94 -15.60 15.52
C GLY A 152 9.58 -16.18 15.96
N HIS A 153 9.51 -17.48 16.23
CA HIS A 153 8.28 -18.15 16.68
C HIS A 153 8.36 -18.65 18.13
N ALA A 154 7.20 -19.00 18.69
CA ALA A 154 7.11 -19.65 20.00
C ALA A 154 6.90 -21.15 19.80
N HIS A 155 7.64 -21.97 20.54
CA HIS A 155 7.74 -23.41 20.34
C HIS A 155 7.08 -24.18 21.48
N ASP A 156 6.34 -25.23 21.16
CA ASP A 156 5.88 -26.23 22.12
C ASP A 156 6.95 -27.32 22.35
N ALA A 157 6.64 -28.36 23.13
CA ALA A 157 7.57 -29.44 23.45
C ALA A 157 8.02 -30.17 22.18
N PHE A 158 7.10 -30.51 21.29
CA PHE A 158 7.40 -31.21 20.05
C PHE A 158 8.26 -30.36 19.12
N ASP A 159 8.00 -29.06 19.01
CA ASP A 159 8.82 -28.13 18.22
C ASP A 159 10.24 -28.03 18.76
N CYS A 160 10.41 -27.86 20.09
CA CYS A 160 11.74 -27.83 20.71
C CYS A 160 12.49 -29.13 20.44
N TRP A 161 11.82 -30.26 20.59
CA TRP A 161 12.40 -31.59 20.36
C TRP A 161 12.75 -31.82 18.87
N ARG A 162 11.88 -31.40 17.96
CA ARG A 162 12.13 -31.46 16.50
C ARG A 162 13.32 -30.60 16.09
N ILE A 163 13.43 -29.38 16.61
CA ILE A 163 14.50 -28.45 16.26
C ILE A 163 15.83 -28.91 16.85
N LEU A 164 15.86 -29.25 18.15
CA LEU A 164 17.10 -29.55 18.87
C LEU A 164 17.62 -30.98 18.61
N LYS A 165 16.74 -31.97 18.46
CA LYS A 165 17.12 -33.37 18.25
C LYS A 165 17.13 -33.79 16.79
N HIS A 166 16.20 -33.28 15.99
CA HIS A 166 15.99 -33.72 14.59
C HIS A 166 16.39 -32.67 13.54
N GLY A 167 17.01 -31.55 13.94
CA GLY A 167 17.43 -30.50 13.02
C GLY A 167 16.28 -29.89 12.22
N GLY A 168 15.06 -29.92 12.78
CA GLY A 168 13.86 -29.39 12.13
C GLY A 168 13.06 -30.40 11.29
N ASP A 169 13.55 -31.63 11.08
CA ASP A 169 12.92 -32.65 10.21
C ASP A 169 11.62 -33.21 10.82
N MET A 170 10.48 -32.78 10.27
CA MET A 170 9.15 -33.14 10.74
C MET A 170 8.85 -34.63 10.60
N SER A 171 9.25 -35.26 9.48
CA SER A 171 8.93 -36.66 9.21
C SER A 171 9.71 -37.60 10.13
N ARG A 172 10.98 -37.28 10.41
CA ARG A 172 11.78 -38.04 11.39
C ARG A 172 11.24 -37.86 12.81
N ALA A 173 10.93 -36.62 13.21
CA ALA A 173 10.39 -36.34 14.55
C ALA A 173 9.05 -37.06 14.78
N VAL A 174 8.10 -37.00 13.84
CA VAL A 174 6.79 -37.69 14.00
C VAL A 174 6.98 -39.21 14.08
N LYS A 175 7.85 -39.79 13.24
CA LYS A 175 8.10 -41.25 13.25
C LYS A 175 8.69 -41.73 14.56
N GLU A 176 9.60 -40.96 15.16
CA GLU A 176 10.19 -41.30 16.45
C GLU A 176 9.21 -41.02 17.62
N ALA A 177 8.39 -39.97 17.56
CA ALA A 177 7.34 -39.73 18.55
C ALA A 177 6.29 -40.83 18.58
N VAL A 178 5.90 -41.40 17.43
CA VAL A 178 5.01 -42.58 17.36
C VAL A 178 5.62 -43.78 18.10
N ARG A 179 6.94 -43.99 17.96
CA ARG A 179 7.68 -45.07 18.63
C ARG A 179 7.77 -44.83 20.14
N LEU A 180 8.09 -43.61 20.56
CA LEU A 180 8.20 -43.24 21.99
C LEU A 180 6.86 -43.29 22.72
N LEU A 181 5.76 -42.95 22.04
CA LEU A 181 4.41 -42.99 22.60
C LEU A 181 3.77 -44.39 22.56
N GLY A 182 4.48 -45.40 22.04
CA GLY A 182 3.96 -46.77 21.93
C GLY A 182 2.74 -46.89 21.01
N LEU A 183 2.60 -45.99 20.03
CA LEU A 183 1.45 -45.91 19.11
C LEU A 183 1.60 -46.81 17.88
N GLU A 184 2.54 -47.77 17.91
CA GLU A 184 2.70 -48.78 16.86
C GLU A 184 1.47 -49.72 16.84
N ARG A 185 0.49 -49.45 15.98
CA ARG A 185 -0.49 -50.46 15.60
C ARG A 185 0.07 -51.35 14.49
N ALA A 186 0.10 -52.65 14.80
CA ALA A 186 0.33 -53.74 13.87
C ALA A 186 -0.45 -53.54 12.55
N THR A 187 0.28 -53.39 11.45
CA THR A 187 -0.23 -53.61 10.09
C THR A 187 0.77 -54.45 9.31
N SER A 188 0.98 -55.67 9.79
CA SER A 188 1.35 -56.80 8.95
C SER A 188 0.06 -57.38 8.36
N ALA A 189 -0.29 -57.02 7.13
CA ALA A 189 -0.94 -57.87 6.12
C ALA A 189 -1.34 -57.02 4.90
N GLN A 190 -1.00 -57.54 3.71
CA GLN A 190 -1.28 -57.02 2.36
C GLN A 190 -0.24 -56.06 1.76
N ASN A 191 0.98 -56.57 1.57
CA ASN A 191 1.78 -56.26 0.39
C ASN A 191 2.06 -57.58 -0.34
N GLY A 192 1.54 -57.71 -1.55
CA GLY A 192 1.68 -58.92 -2.36
C GLY A 192 1.02 -58.79 -3.72
N ALA A 193 1.42 -57.80 -4.52
CA ALA A 193 1.32 -57.87 -5.98
C ALA A 193 2.20 -56.77 -6.60
N VAL A 194 3.38 -57.18 -7.06
CA VAL A 194 4.21 -56.44 -8.01
C VAL A 194 3.44 -56.34 -9.34
N ARG A 195 3.10 -55.12 -9.75
CA ARG A 195 2.86 -54.72 -11.15
C ARG A 195 3.41 -53.29 -11.24
N GLY A 196 4.62 -53.10 -11.74
CA GLY A 196 4.86 -53.00 -13.18
C GLY A 196 4.40 -51.63 -13.64
N ASN A 197 5.32 -50.67 -13.74
CA ASN A 197 5.06 -49.41 -14.45
C ASN A 197 4.53 -49.77 -15.84
N PRO A 198 3.37 -49.24 -16.28
CA PRO A 198 3.04 -49.33 -17.68
C PRO A 198 4.03 -48.43 -18.45
N PRO A 199 4.43 -48.81 -19.67
CA PRO A 199 5.13 -47.88 -20.54
C PRO A 199 4.25 -46.68 -20.81
N ALA A 200 4.88 -45.52 -21.02
CA ALA A 200 4.23 -44.38 -21.65
C ALA A 200 3.65 -44.85 -22.98
N ASP A 201 2.33 -45.01 -23.00
CA ASP A 201 1.57 -45.21 -24.23
C ASP A 201 1.33 -43.82 -24.80
N ASP A 202 2.12 -43.49 -25.80
CA ASP A 202 1.77 -42.48 -26.79
C ASP A 202 0.54 -43.00 -27.55
N SER A 203 -0.65 -42.71 -27.03
CA SER A 203 -1.90 -42.89 -27.78
C SER A 203 -2.75 -41.62 -27.72
N ASP A 204 -2.98 -41.09 -28.92
CA ASP A 204 -3.80 -39.94 -29.24
C ASP A 204 -5.20 -40.01 -28.60
N GLY A 205 -5.68 -38.85 -28.14
CA GLY A 205 -7.12 -38.60 -28.03
C GLY A 205 -7.76 -38.76 -26.66
N ASN A 206 -7.12 -38.31 -25.58
CA ASN A 206 -7.88 -37.98 -24.38
C ASN A 206 -8.72 -36.74 -24.69
N GLY A 207 -10.01 -36.91 -24.99
CA GLY A 207 -10.97 -35.85 -25.37
C GLY A 207 -11.26 -34.78 -24.31
N TRP A 208 -10.33 -34.58 -23.37
CA TRP A 208 -10.29 -33.43 -22.50
C TRP A 208 -9.59 -32.29 -23.25
N PRO A 209 -10.18 -31.08 -23.32
CA PRO A 209 -9.44 -29.93 -23.80
C PRO A 209 -8.23 -29.69 -22.89
N ASP A 210 -7.19 -29.07 -23.43
CA ASP A 210 -6.02 -28.69 -22.66
C ASP A 210 -6.43 -28.01 -21.34
N PRO A 211 -5.83 -28.39 -20.20
CA PRO A 211 -6.16 -27.80 -18.92
C PRO A 211 -5.97 -26.29 -18.98
N HIS A 212 -7.07 -25.56 -18.89
CA HIS A 212 -7.04 -24.11 -18.89
C HIS A 212 -6.41 -23.60 -17.60
N LEU A 213 -5.39 -22.74 -17.71
CA LEU A 213 -4.78 -22.06 -16.58
C LEU A 213 -5.85 -21.28 -15.81
N LEU A 214 -5.96 -21.52 -14.50
CA LEU A 214 -6.86 -20.79 -13.58
C LEU A 214 -6.49 -19.29 -13.48
N THR A 215 -5.28 -18.95 -13.88
CA THR A 215 -4.74 -17.60 -13.99
C THR A 215 -4.17 -17.42 -15.38
N ALA A 216 -4.84 -16.62 -16.22
CA ALA A 216 -4.25 -16.16 -17.47
C ALA A 216 -3.14 -15.17 -17.11
N LYS A 217 -1.89 -15.45 -17.52
CA LYS A 217 -0.86 -14.40 -17.54
C LYS A 217 -1.27 -13.45 -18.66
N VAL A 218 -1.78 -12.28 -18.30
CA VAL A 218 -2.05 -11.22 -19.27
C VAL A 218 -0.68 -10.67 -19.65
N GLU A 219 -0.30 -10.80 -20.92
CA GLU A 219 0.92 -10.20 -21.43
C GLU A 219 0.85 -8.68 -21.22
N PRO A 220 1.86 -8.07 -20.58
CA PRO A 220 1.84 -6.65 -20.29
C PRO A 220 1.89 -5.85 -21.60
N GLU A 221 0.98 -4.89 -21.73
CA GLU A 221 1.05 -3.95 -22.86
C GLU A 221 2.33 -3.10 -22.77
N PRO A 222 2.98 -2.79 -23.91
CA PRO A 222 4.12 -1.88 -23.93
C PRO A 222 3.77 -0.52 -23.34
N TYR A 223 4.69 0.06 -22.57
CA TYR A 223 4.52 1.40 -22.04
C TYR A 223 4.46 2.43 -23.18
N PRO A 224 3.48 3.36 -23.21
CA PRO A 224 3.28 4.30 -24.30
C PRO A 224 4.30 5.45 -24.24
N LEU A 225 5.55 5.18 -24.62
CA LEU A 225 6.62 6.18 -24.68
C LEU A 225 6.32 7.32 -25.65
N ASP A 226 5.60 7.02 -26.73
CA ASP A 226 5.14 7.97 -27.74
C ASP A 226 4.12 8.99 -27.22
N ALA A 227 3.45 8.69 -26.10
CA ALA A 227 2.55 9.64 -25.43
C ALA A 227 3.32 10.71 -24.63
N LEU A 228 4.60 10.50 -24.32
CA LEU A 228 5.43 11.49 -23.63
C LEU A 228 5.89 12.59 -24.59
N PRO A 229 5.99 13.86 -24.14
CA PRO A 229 6.68 14.89 -24.91
C PRO A 229 8.10 14.48 -25.29
N ASP A 230 8.53 14.79 -26.53
CA ASP A 230 9.80 14.32 -27.10
C ASP A 230 11.02 14.57 -26.20
N SER A 231 11.08 15.74 -25.54
CA SER A 231 12.18 16.06 -24.61
C SER A 231 12.21 15.16 -23.38
N ILE A 232 11.05 14.80 -22.84
CA ILE A 232 10.91 13.89 -21.69
C ILE A 232 11.16 12.46 -22.15
N ARG A 233 10.57 12.07 -23.29
CA ARG A 233 10.75 10.76 -23.90
C ARG A 233 12.22 10.44 -24.12
N ALA A 234 12.96 11.36 -24.75
CA ALA A 234 14.38 11.17 -25.03
C ALA A 234 15.20 11.03 -23.74
N ALA A 235 14.90 11.81 -22.69
CA ALA A 235 15.57 11.67 -21.40
C ALA A 235 15.24 10.34 -20.71
N VAL A 236 13.99 9.88 -20.80
CA VAL A 236 13.56 8.57 -20.27
C VAL A 236 14.26 7.43 -21.01
N GLU A 237 14.30 7.46 -22.35
CA GLU A 237 14.99 6.46 -23.17
C GLU A 237 16.50 6.43 -22.88
N GLU A 238 17.14 7.59 -22.72
CA GLU A 238 18.56 7.72 -22.38
C GLU A 238 18.87 7.10 -21.01
N VAL A 239 18.10 7.46 -19.96
CA VAL A 239 18.28 6.89 -18.61
C VAL A 239 17.92 5.40 -18.59
N ALA A 240 16.85 4.98 -19.26
CA ALA A 240 16.46 3.57 -19.34
C ALA A 240 17.53 2.73 -20.06
N GLY A 241 18.17 3.25 -21.10
CA GLY A 241 19.23 2.55 -21.84
C GLY A 241 20.44 2.20 -20.97
N PHE A 242 20.83 3.09 -20.05
CA PHE A 242 21.94 2.86 -19.13
C PHE A 242 21.53 2.12 -17.85
N VAL A 243 20.49 2.58 -17.17
CA VAL A 243 20.04 2.00 -15.90
C VAL A 243 19.42 0.63 -16.13
N LYS A 244 18.88 0.37 -17.33
CA LYS A 244 18.19 -0.88 -17.69
C LYS A 244 17.10 -1.25 -16.68
N ALA A 245 16.50 -0.25 -16.07
CA ALA A 245 15.33 -0.37 -15.22
C ALA A 245 14.08 -0.44 -16.10
N PRO A 246 12.95 -0.98 -15.59
CA PRO A 246 11.72 -1.01 -16.34
C PRO A 246 11.27 0.40 -16.76
N ILE A 247 10.93 0.57 -18.04
CA ILE A 247 10.54 1.86 -18.61
C ILE A 247 9.45 2.59 -17.79
N PRO A 248 8.37 1.92 -17.32
CA PRO A 248 7.34 2.59 -16.50
C PRO A 248 7.90 3.24 -15.22
N MET A 249 8.92 2.64 -14.62
CA MET A 249 9.56 3.17 -13.41
C MET A 249 10.40 4.41 -13.74
N VAL A 250 11.22 4.35 -14.78
CA VAL A 250 12.04 5.48 -15.25
C VAL A 250 11.16 6.67 -15.65
N ALA A 251 10.07 6.40 -16.39
CA ALA A 251 9.09 7.41 -16.76
C ALA A 251 8.39 8.02 -15.53
N SER A 252 8.03 7.19 -14.54
CA SER A 252 7.41 7.68 -13.30
C SER A 252 8.34 8.60 -12.52
N SER A 253 9.64 8.30 -12.42
CA SER A 253 10.64 9.18 -11.80
C SER A 253 10.76 10.53 -12.54
N ALA A 254 10.76 10.52 -13.88
CA ALA A 254 10.79 11.75 -14.68
C ALA A 254 9.52 12.60 -14.49
N LEU A 255 8.34 11.98 -14.51
CA LEU A 255 7.06 12.65 -14.28
C LEU A 255 6.94 13.21 -12.87
N ALA A 256 7.49 12.52 -11.86
CA ALA A 256 7.52 12.99 -10.48
C ALA A 256 8.34 14.28 -10.34
N ALA A 257 9.56 14.30 -10.89
CA ALA A 257 10.41 15.49 -10.88
C ALA A 257 9.76 16.67 -11.60
N LEU A 258 9.14 16.42 -12.75
CA LEU A 258 8.43 17.44 -13.51
C LEU A 258 7.20 17.99 -12.76
N SER A 259 6.40 17.10 -12.19
CA SER A 259 5.23 17.46 -11.38
C SER A 259 5.62 18.33 -10.19
N LEU A 260 6.68 17.95 -9.48
CA LEU A 260 7.19 18.71 -8.33
C LEU A 260 7.66 20.11 -8.72
N ALA A 261 8.32 20.26 -9.87
CA ALA A 261 8.76 21.56 -10.36
C ALA A 261 7.60 22.46 -10.79
N ILE A 262 6.57 21.91 -11.47
CA ILE A 262 5.50 22.70 -12.09
C ILE A 262 4.38 23.04 -11.12
N GLN A 263 4.11 22.20 -10.12
CA GLN A 263 2.89 22.29 -9.31
C GLN A 263 2.69 23.63 -8.60
N ALA A 264 3.74 24.40 -8.35
CA ALA A 264 3.64 25.73 -7.74
C ALA A 264 3.17 26.83 -8.72
N HIS A 265 3.23 26.59 -10.02
CA HIS A 265 3.03 27.58 -11.07
C HIS A 265 1.72 27.42 -11.85
N ALA A 266 0.98 26.32 -11.65
CA ALA A 266 -0.22 26.05 -12.43
C ALA A 266 -1.26 25.22 -11.68
N ASP A 267 -2.53 25.52 -11.96
CA ASP A 267 -3.68 24.68 -11.62
C ASP A 267 -4.40 24.25 -12.90
N ALA A 268 -5.00 23.05 -12.89
CA ALA A 268 -5.75 22.51 -14.02
C ALA A 268 -7.24 22.86 -13.93
N LYS A 269 -7.75 23.64 -14.89
CA LYS A 269 -9.19 23.94 -15.06
C LYS A 269 -9.80 23.03 -16.14
N ARG A 270 -10.62 22.08 -15.71
CA ARG A 270 -11.38 21.16 -16.57
C ARG A 270 -12.68 21.79 -17.06
N ALA A 271 -13.41 22.43 -16.14
CA ALA A 271 -14.65 23.15 -16.39
C ALA A 271 -14.81 24.31 -15.41
N GLU A 272 -15.88 25.08 -15.56
CA GLU A 272 -16.25 26.11 -14.58
C GLU A 272 -16.51 25.44 -13.23
N LYS A 273 -15.91 25.98 -12.15
CA LYS A 273 -15.88 25.37 -10.80
C LYS A 273 -15.20 23.99 -10.68
N LEU A 274 -14.70 23.40 -11.77
CA LEU A 274 -13.92 22.16 -11.77
C LEU A 274 -12.45 22.47 -12.04
N HIS A 275 -11.74 22.87 -11.00
CA HIS A 275 -10.33 23.23 -11.01
C HIS A 275 -9.59 22.66 -9.80
N GLY A 276 -8.25 22.65 -9.82
CA GLY A 276 -7.44 22.06 -8.77
C GLY A 276 -5.98 21.83 -9.18
N PRO A 277 -5.15 21.29 -8.27
CA PRO A 277 -3.72 21.16 -8.46
C PRO A 277 -3.33 20.30 -9.66
N VAL A 278 -2.19 20.63 -10.30
CA VAL A 278 -1.56 19.76 -11.33
C VAL A 278 -0.65 18.67 -10.74
N GLY A 279 -0.41 18.70 -9.42
CA GLY A 279 0.43 17.73 -8.72
C GLY A 279 -0.05 16.29 -8.93
N LEU A 280 0.90 15.40 -9.19
CA LEU A 280 0.68 13.98 -9.49
C LEU A 280 1.01 13.10 -8.29
N PHE A 281 0.21 12.05 -8.12
CA PHE A 281 0.49 10.96 -7.20
C PHE A 281 0.85 9.72 -8.04
N LEU A 282 2.05 9.18 -7.84
CA LEU A 282 2.66 8.11 -8.63
C LEU A 282 3.05 6.97 -7.69
N LEU A 283 2.67 5.74 -8.04
CA LEU A 283 3.00 4.54 -7.27
C LEU A 283 3.59 3.50 -8.21
N THR A 284 4.87 3.20 -8.04
CA THR A 284 5.53 2.11 -8.78
C THR A 284 5.73 0.91 -7.87
N ILE A 285 5.24 -0.26 -8.27
CA ILE A 285 5.48 -1.53 -7.59
C ILE A 285 6.70 -2.17 -8.25
N ALA A 286 7.80 -2.30 -7.50
CA ALA A 286 9.05 -2.82 -8.01
C ALA A 286 9.85 -3.55 -6.91
N ASP A 287 10.48 -4.65 -7.31
CA ASP A 287 11.24 -5.52 -6.41
C ASP A 287 12.48 -4.84 -5.81
N SER A 288 13.05 -5.47 -4.79
CA SER A 288 14.35 -5.06 -4.28
C SER A 288 15.42 -5.24 -5.36
N GLY A 289 16.36 -4.31 -5.49
CA GLY A 289 17.41 -4.38 -6.52
C GLY A 289 17.00 -3.93 -7.93
N GLU A 290 15.79 -3.39 -8.12
CA GLU A 290 15.33 -2.89 -9.43
C GLU A 290 16.00 -1.56 -9.85
N ARG A 291 16.91 -1.00 -9.03
CA ARG A 291 17.55 0.33 -9.22
C ARG A 291 16.58 1.51 -9.05
N LYS A 292 15.60 1.33 -8.16
CA LYS A 292 14.59 2.32 -7.73
C LYS A 292 15.19 3.70 -7.40
N SER A 293 16.03 3.74 -6.37
CA SER A 293 16.70 4.96 -5.91
C SER A 293 17.63 5.58 -6.96
N THR A 294 18.25 4.76 -7.81
CA THR A 294 19.09 5.23 -8.93
C THR A 294 18.26 6.02 -9.95
N CYS A 295 17.09 5.51 -10.34
CA CYS A 295 16.19 6.19 -11.28
C CYS A 295 15.71 7.53 -10.72
N ASP A 296 15.27 7.56 -9.46
CA ASP A 296 14.87 8.80 -8.79
C ASP A 296 16.04 9.79 -8.70
N GLY A 297 17.25 9.31 -8.42
CA GLY A 297 18.46 10.12 -8.34
C GLY A 297 18.76 10.87 -9.64
N PHE A 298 18.63 10.21 -10.80
CA PHE A 298 18.87 10.85 -12.09
C PHE A 298 17.91 12.03 -12.33
N PHE A 299 16.62 11.89 -12.07
CA PHE A 299 15.65 12.95 -12.38
C PHE A 299 15.49 14.01 -11.28
N THR A 300 15.74 13.67 -10.01
CA THR A 300 15.63 14.61 -8.89
C THR A 300 16.88 15.46 -8.65
N ARG A 301 18.00 15.16 -9.31
CA ARG A 301 19.28 15.88 -9.14
C ARG A 301 19.14 17.40 -9.25
N ALA A 302 18.54 17.89 -10.34
CA ALA A 302 18.35 19.33 -10.54
C ALA A 302 17.53 20.00 -9.42
N ILE A 303 16.57 19.27 -8.84
CA ILE A 303 15.75 19.74 -7.72
C ILE A 303 16.58 19.84 -6.44
N ARG A 304 17.40 18.82 -6.16
CA ARG A 304 18.31 18.80 -4.99
C ARG A 304 19.34 19.91 -5.08
N ASP A 305 19.96 20.06 -6.24
CA ASP A 305 20.97 21.11 -6.50
C ASP A 305 20.34 22.50 -6.32
N TYR A 306 19.09 22.69 -6.77
CA TYR A 306 18.33 23.92 -6.55
C TYR A 306 18.02 24.16 -5.06
N GLU A 307 17.50 23.17 -4.34
CA GLU A 307 17.23 23.28 -2.89
C GLU A 307 18.49 23.64 -2.10
N GLU A 308 19.62 23.01 -2.41
CA GLU A 308 20.91 23.31 -1.77
C GLU A 308 21.37 24.73 -2.06
N ALA A 309 21.30 25.19 -3.32
CA ALA A 309 21.65 26.55 -3.70
C ALA A 309 20.76 27.60 -3.01
N GLN A 310 19.45 27.34 -2.89
CA GLN A 310 18.52 28.24 -2.20
C GLN A 310 18.77 28.26 -0.68
N ALA A 311 19.05 27.10 -0.08
CA ALA A 311 19.41 27.02 1.34
C ALA A 311 20.70 27.79 1.63
N GLU A 312 21.71 27.69 0.76
CA GLU A 312 22.97 28.43 0.87
C GLU A 312 22.75 29.95 0.75
N ALA A 313 22.02 30.37 -0.28
CA ALA A 313 21.70 31.78 -0.52
C ALA A 313 20.88 32.40 0.63
N ALA A 314 20.07 31.61 1.32
CA ALA A 314 19.24 32.06 2.43
C ALA A 314 19.97 32.14 3.79
N LYS A 315 21.19 31.60 3.92
CA LYS A 315 21.96 31.64 5.19
C LYS A 315 22.07 33.04 5.81
N PRO A 316 22.39 34.11 5.06
CA PRO A 316 22.47 35.46 5.62
C PRO A 316 21.11 35.96 6.13
N ALA A 317 20.03 35.71 5.38
CA ALA A 317 18.68 36.11 5.75
C ALA A 317 18.18 35.37 7.00
N LEU A 318 18.52 34.07 7.14
CA LEU A 318 18.24 33.29 8.36
C LEU A 318 18.99 33.83 9.57
N LYS A 319 20.26 34.21 9.40
CA LYS A 319 21.07 34.79 10.48
C LYS A 319 20.51 36.14 10.93
N ASP A 320 20.12 37.00 10.00
CA ASP A 320 19.50 38.29 10.30
C ASP A 320 18.13 38.10 10.96
N HIS A 321 17.27 37.22 10.44
CA HIS A 321 16.00 36.87 11.05
C HIS A 321 16.18 36.37 12.49
N ARG A 322 17.15 35.48 12.73
CA ARG A 322 17.47 34.99 14.08
C ARG A 322 17.84 36.14 15.02
N ALA A 323 18.70 37.06 14.58
CA ALA A 323 19.07 38.23 15.38
C ALA A 323 17.86 39.14 15.67
N ARG A 324 16.97 39.33 14.69
CA ARG A 324 15.72 40.11 14.87
C ARG A 324 14.76 39.43 15.85
N ILE A 325 14.62 38.11 15.79
CA ILE A 325 13.79 37.34 16.73
C ILE A 325 14.37 37.40 18.14
N GLU A 326 15.67 37.19 18.32
CA GLU A 326 16.33 37.28 19.64
C GLU A 326 16.15 38.70 20.24
N ALA A 327 16.33 39.75 19.42
CA ALA A 327 16.07 41.12 19.85
C ALA A 327 14.59 41.37 20.20
N TRP A 328 13.66 40.81 19.43
CA TRP A 328 12.23 40.88 19.69
C TRP A 328 11.85 40.16 20.99
N GLU A 329 12.37 38.95 21.22
CA GLU A 329 12.13 38.18 22.44
C GLU A 329 12.67 38.90 23.68
N ALA A 330 13.85 39.51 23.59
CA ALA A 330 14.41 40.33 24.66
C ALA A 330 13.53 41.55 24.97
N LYS A 331 13.07 42.29 23.95
CA LYS A 331 12.13 43.42 24.11
C LYS A 331 10.82 42.96 24.75
N ARG A 332 10.24 41.85 24.26
CA ARG A 332 9.01 41.27 24.80
C ARG A 332 9.17 40.85 26.25
N GLY A 333 10.28 40.21 26.60
CA GLY A 333 10.61 39.81 27.96
C GLY A 333 10.70 41.03 28.90
N GLY A 334 11.39 42.09 28.48
CA GLY A 334 11.51 43.33 29.25
C GLY A 334 10.17 44.03 29.47
N VAL A 335 9.31 44.10 28.45
CA VAL A 335 7.96 44.68 28.58
C VAL A 335 7.09 43.83 29.52
N LYS A 336 7.13 42.51 29.40
CA LYS A 336 6.39 41.60 30.31
C LYS A 336 6.84 41.75 31.76
N GLU A 337 8.13 41.89 32.01
CA GLU A 337 8.63 42.07 33.37
C GLU A 337 8.24 43.44 33.95
N LYS A 338 8.29 44.50 33.15
CA LYS A 338 7.78 45.82 33.56
C LYS A 338 6.29 45.80 33.90
N ILE A 339 5.47 45.08 33.12
CA ILE A 339 4.04 44.89 33.43
C ILE A 339 3.88 44.20 34.79
N ARG A 340 4.64 43.13 35.06
CA ARG A 340 4.58 42.43 36.36
C ARG A 340 4.98 43.35 37.52
N GLN A 341 6.02 44.15 37.35
CA GLN A 341 6.49 45.08 38.39
C GLN A 341 5.45 46.18 38.67
N LEU A 342 4.93 46.82 37.62
CA LEU A 342 3.89 47.86 37.77
C LEU A 342 2.60 47.31 38.38
N ALA A 343 2.22 46.08 38.02
CA ALA A 343 1.06 45.41 38.61
C ALA A 343 1.25 45.10 40.10
N LYS A 344 2.46 44.67 40.53
CA LYS A 344 2.77 44.48 41.96
C LYS A 344 2.71 45.79 42.75
N ASP A 345 3.15 46.88 42.15
CA ASP A 345 3.14 48.23 42.75
C ASP A 345 1.77 48.93 42.66
N ASN A 346 0.72 48.27 42.13
CA ASN A 346 -0.62 48.83 41.90
C ASN A 346 -0.63 50.09 41.00
N LYS A 347 0.33 50.19 40.08
CA LYS A 347 0.46 51.30 39.11
C LYS A 347 -0.23 50.97 37.77
N PRO A 348 -0.64 51.97 36.98
CA PRO A 348 -1.25 51.73 35.67
C PRO A 348 -0.34 50.95 34.70
N THR A 349 -0.84 49.85 34.12
CA THR A 349 -0.12 48.98 33.17
C THR A 349 -0.47 49.24 31.70
N ALA A 350 -1.54 50.00 31.42
CA ALA A 350 -2.12 50.18 30.08
C ALA A 350 -1.12 50.60 28.99
N GLY A 351 -0.16 51.48 29.32
CA GLY A 351 0.87 51.90 28.37
C GLY A 351 1.82 50.77 27.96
N MET A 352 2.20 49.90 28.90
CA MET A 352 3.07 48.75 28.62
C MET A 352 2.31 47.61 27.93
N GLU A 353 1.02 47.46 28.22
CA GLU A 353 0.14 46.53 27.48
C GLU A 353 -0.04 46.95 26.01
N SER A 354 -0.16 48.26 25.73
CA SER A 354 -0.15 48.77 24.36
C SER A 354 1.18 48.48 23.67
N ALA A 355 2.30 48.77 24.32
CA ALA A 355 3.63 48.47 23.78
C ALA A 355 3.84 46.96 23.53
N LEU A 356 3.24 46.09 24.37
CA LEU A 356 3.27 44.64 24.14
C LEU A 356 2.46 44.25 22.90
N ARG A 357 1.29 44.86 22.67
CA ARG A 357 0.51 44.63 21.44
C ARG A 357 1.28 45.06 20.19
N ASP A 358 1.88 46.25 20.22
CA ASP A 358 2.68 46.76 19.10
C ASP A 358 3.87 45.85 18.80
N LEU A 359 4.53 45.32 19.84
CA LEU A 359 5.60 44.32 19.69
C LEU A 359 5.09 43.02 19.06
N GLU A 360 3.94 42.48 19.49
CA GLU A 360 3.39 41.26 18.88
C GLU A 360 3.02 41.48 17.39
N HIS A 361 2.55 42.66 17.00
CA HIS A 361 2.34 43.01 15.59
C HIS A 361 3.65 43.16 14.80
N ALA A 362 4.74 43.59 15.45
CA ALA A 362 6.06 43.74 14.85
C ALA A 362 6.92 42.46 14.91
N LYS A 363 6.31 41.29 15.19
CA LYS A 363 7.03 40.02 15.26
C LYS A 363 7.66 39.70 13.89
N PRO A 364 9.00 39.52 13.80
CA PRO A 364 9.64 39.16 12.54
C PRO A 364 9.13 37.81 12.01
N GLU A 365 8.78 37.76 10.73
CA GLU A 365 8.41 36.50 10.07
C GLU A 365 9.66 35.79 9.50
N PRO A 366 9.70 34.44 9.55
CA PRO A 366 10.81 33.68 9.01
C PRO A 366 10.84 33.80 7.47
N PRO A 367 12.04 33.91 6.86
CA PRO A 367 12.15 33.89 5.41
C PRO A 367 11.66 32.54 4.86
N ARG A 368 10.88 32.58 3.78
CA ARG A 368 10.40 31.37 3.09
C ARG A 368 11.49 30.84 2.17
N ILE A 369 11.99 29.67 2.50
CA ILE A 369 13.06 29.01 1.74
C ILE A 369 12.46 27.78 1.06
N PRO A 370 12.68 27.60 -0.25
CA PRO A 370 12.23 26.42 -0.96
C PRO A 370 12.69 25.13 -0.29
N ARG A 371 11.71 24.29 0.08
CA ARG A 371 11.91 22.91 0.54
C ARG A 371 10.91 22.02 -0.18
N LEU A 372 11.39 21.41 -1.25
CA LEU A 372 10.65 20.66 -2.24
C LEU A 372 10.64 19.16 -1.93
N LEU A 373 11.74 18.56 -1.44
CA LEU A 373 11.81 17.11 -1.25
C LEU A 373 11.61 16.68 0.22
N TYR A 374 10.66 15.76 0.43
CA TYR A 374 10.33 15.17 1.74
C TYR A 374 10.48 13.64 1.65
N ALA A 375 11.57 13.10 2.19
CA ALA A 375 11.85 11.65 2.17
C ALA A 375 11.29 10.91 3.39
N ASP A 376 11.46 11.50 4.59
CA ASP A 376 11.04 10.92 5.87
C ASP A 376 10.47 12.03 6.76
N ALA A 377 9.28 12.51 6.40
CA ALA A 377 8.57 13.53 7.15
C ALA A 377 7.31 12.93 7.77
N THR A 378 7.11 13.17 9.07
CA THR A 378 5.82 12.87 9.70
C THR A 378 4.70 13.68 9.04
N PRO A 379 3.43 13.21 9.08
CA PRO A 379 2.30 13.96 8.52
C PRO A 379 2.24 15.40 9.06
N GLU A 380 2.55 15.56 10.35
CA GLU A 380 2.64 16.84 11.03
C GLU A 380 3.75 17.75 10.51
N ALA A 381 4.94 17.18 10.29
CA ALA A 381 6.09 17.92 9.77
C ALA A 381 5.87 18.34 8.31
N LEU A 382 5.26 17.46 7.50
CA LEU A 382 4.86 17.77 6.13
C LEU A 382 3.86 18.92 6.09
N ALA A 383 2.77 18.82 6.87
CA ALA A 383 1.76 19.88 6.91
C ALA A 383 2.33 21.21 7.41
N TYR A 384 3.19 21.18 8.45
CA TYR A 384 3.85 22.39 8.96
C TYR A 384 4.80 23.01 7.92
N GLY A 385 5.59 22.18 7.22
CA GLY A 385 6.47 22.63 6.14
C GLY A 385 5.70 23.34 5.03
N LEU A 386 4.59 22.74 4.59
CA LEU A 386 3.71 23.32 3.57
C LEU A 386 3.01 24.61 4.01
N ALA A 387 2.65 24.75 5.30
CA ALA A 387 2.00 25.97 5.79
C ALA A 387 2.99 27.12 6.03
N LYS A 388 4.12 26.84 6.68
CA LYS A 388 4.98 27.88 7.27
C LYS A 388 6.31 28.07 6.57
N GLN A 389 6.81 27.07 5.83
CA GLN A 389 8.11 27.15 5.14
C GLN A 389 7.92 27.45 3.65
N TRP A 390 7.37 26.49 2.91
CA TRP A 390 7.21 26.59 1.47
C TRP A 390 5.94 25.85 1.03
N PRO A 391 4.99 26.53 0.34
CA PRO A 391 3.67 25.95 0.05
C PRO A 391 3.67 24.92 -1.09
N SER A 392 4.82 24.41 -1.50
CA SER A 392 4.94 23.36 -2.52
C SER A 392 5.92 22.28 -2.07
N GLY A 393 5.55 21.01 -2.18
CA GLY A 393 6.40 19.90 -1.73
C GLY A 393 6.15 18.60 -2.47
N GLY A 394 7.09 17.68 -2.31
CA GLY A 394 7.13 16.38 -2.97
C GLY A 394 7.51 15.30 -1.98
N VAL A 395 6.65 14.32 -1.76
CA VAL A 395 7.01 13.09 -1.05
C VAL A 395 7.54 12.10 -2.08
N VAL A 396 8.85 12.13 -2.32
CA VAL A 396 9.53 11.28 -3.30
C VAL A 396 10.36 10.25 -2.54
N SER A 397 9.95 8.98 -2.60
CA SER A 397 10.61 7.91 -1.86
C SER A 397 10.69 6.61 -2.65
N ALA A 398 11.91 6.07 -2.73
CA ALA A 398 12.20 4.73 -3.22
C ALA A 398 11.84 3.62 -2.20
N GLU A 399 11.45 4.01 -0.99
CA GLU A 399 11.04 3.15 0.11
C GLU A 399 9.71 3.64 0.70
N ALA A 400 8.61 3.25 0.08
CA ALA A 400 7.29 3.71 0.50
C ALA A 400 6.83 3.21 1.88
N GLY A 401 7.57 2.30 2.52
CA GLY A 401 7.26 1.78 3.86
C GLY A 401 7.14 2.89 4.91
N VAL A 402 7.91 3.97 4.78
CA VAL A 402 7.81 5.15 5.67
C VAL A 402 6.46 5.84 5.55
N VAL A 403 5.92 5.93 4.33
CA VAL A 403 4.63 6.60 4.04
C VAL A 403 3.43 5.71 4.39
N PHE A 404 3.57 4.41 4.16
CA PHE A 404 2.53 3.40 4.43
C PHE A 404 2.50 2.90 5.88
N GLY A 405 3.45 3.35 6.71
CA GLY A 405 3.57 2.99 8.12
C GLY A 405 4.86 2.23 8.38
N SER A 406 5.87 2.95 8.88
CA SER A 406 7.07 2.32 9.43
C SER A 406 6.69 1.36 10.58
N HIS A 407 7.60 0.47 10.97
CA HIS A 407 7.40 -0.62 11.95
C HIS A 407 6.93 -0.18 13.37
N GLY A 408 6.54 1.08 13.59
CA GLY A 408 5.98 1.61 14.84
C GLY A 408 4.74 2.51 14.69
N MET A 409 4.16 2.70 13.50
CA MET A 409 2.96 3.53 13.34
C MET A 409 1.66 2.74 13.59
N GLY A 410 0.85 3.21 14.54
CA GLY A 410 -0.50 2.66 14.77
C GLY A 410 -1.48 2.94 13.63
N LYS A 411 -2.52 2.12 13.48
CA LYS A 411 -3.54 2.22 12.40
C LYS A 411 -4.11 3.63 12.26
N ASP A 412 -4.39 4.31 13.38
CA ASP A 412 -4.96 5.66 13.38
C ASP A 412 -4.02 6.72 12.79
N SER A 413 -2.71 6.55 12.99
CA SER A 413 -1.70 7.47 12.46
C SER A 413 -1.60 7.34 10.94
N VAL A 414 -1.61 6.10 10.44
CA VAL A 414 -1.64 5.81 9.00
C VAL A 414 -2.89 6.42 8.37
N MET A 415 -4.08 6.23 8.98
CA MET A 415 -5.32 6.80 8.45
C MET A 415 -5.29 8.34 8.39
N ARG A 416 -4.76 9.00 9.42
CA ARG A 416 -4.58 10.47 9.41
C ARG A 416 -3.64 10.91 8.29
N ASN A 417 -2.55 10.18 8.05
CA ASN A 417 -1.64 10.47 6.95
C ASN A 417 -2.32 10.35 5.58
N LEU A 418 -3.06 9.26 5.33
CA LEU A 418 -3.76 9.07 4.06
C LEU A 418 -4.84 10.14 3.84
N GLY A 419 -5.55 10.54 4.90
CA GLY A 419 -6.52 11.64 4.84
C GLY A 419 -5.88 12.98 4.49
N LEU A 420 -4.73 13.29 5.11
CA LEU A 420 -3.93 14.48 4.80
C LEU A 420 -3.51 14.51 3.32
N LEU A 421 -2.94 13.40 2.83
CA LEU A 421 -2.48 13.29 1.44
C LEU A 421 -3.64 13.44 0.45
N ASN A 422 -4.82 12.89 0.75
CA ASN A 422 -6.01 13.06 -0.08
C ASN A 422 -6.45 14.52 -0.18
N GLN A 423 -6.49 15.25 0.94
CA GLN A 423 -6.86 16.67 0.95
C GLN A 423 -5.84 17.53 0.20
N LEU A 424 -4.55 17.21 0.33
CA LEU A 424 -3.49 17.89 -0.42
C LEU A 424 -3.57 17.60 -1.93
N TRP A 425 -3.95 16.39 -2.32
CA TRP A 425 -4.23 16.06 -3.73
C TRP A 425 -5.40 16.87 -4.27
N ASP A 426 -6.48 17.02 -3.49
CA ASP A 426 -7.65 17.82 -3.85
C ASP A 426 -7.34 19.34 -3.87
N GLY A 427 -6.24 19.78 -3.24
CA GLY A 427 -5.90 21.20 -3.06
C GLY A 427 -6.72 21.89 -1.97
N ALA A 428 -7.34 21.10 -1.08
CA ALA A 428 -8.16 21.62 0.00
C ALA A 428 -7.32 22.29 1.09
N SER A 429 -7.93 23.21 1.83
CA SER A 429 -7.31 23.80 3.02
C SER A 429 -7.44 22.82 4.19
N LEU A 430 -6.36 22.67 4.96
CA LEU A 430 -6.30 21.83 6.14
C LEU A 430 -6.02 22.69 7.37
N THR A 431 -6.89 22.62 8.38
CA THR A 431 -6.62 23.23 9.69
C THR A 431 -6.14 22.17 10.66
N ILE A 432 -4.97 22.40 11.26
CA ILE A 432 -4.41 21.57 12.33
C ILE A 432 -4.51 22.37 13.62
N ASP A 433 -5.46 21.97 14.47
CA ASP A 433 -5.63 22.55 15.79
C ASP A 433 -4.86 21.78 16.85
N ARG A 434 -4.10 22.50 17.67
CA ARG A 434 -3.31 21.89 18.75
C ARG A 434 -3.49 22.66 20.05
N ARG A 435 -3.63 21.91 21.14
CA ARG A 435 -3.79 22.47 22.49
C ARG A 435 -2.47 22.97 23.08
N SER A 436 -1.36 22.30 22.77
CA SER A 436 -0.04 22.55 23.37
C SER A 436 0.93 23.32 22.46
N THR A 437 0.63 23.44 21.18
CA THR A 437 1.47 24.11 20.17
C THR A 437 0.61 25.01 19.30
N GLU A 438 1.22 25.90 18.53
CA GLU A 438 0.49 26.83 17.65
C GLU A 438 -0.36 26.06 16.62
N SER A 439 -1.66 26.36 16.57
CA SER A 439 -2.55 25.91 15.49
C SER A 439 -2.16 26.59 14.18
N PHE A 440 -2.25 25.88 13.07
CA PHE A 440 -1.96 26.44 11.76
C PHE A 440 -2.88 25.89 10.68
N THR A 441 -3.04 26.65 9.60
CA THR A 441 -3.80 26.23 8.43
C THR A 441 -2.87 26.11 7.22
N VAL A 442 -2.91 24.96 6.56
CA VAL A 442 -2.31 24.75 5.24
C VAL A 442 -3.31 25.28 4.22
N ARG A 443 -2.95 26.35 3.50
CA ARG A 443 -3.80 26.97 2.46
C ARG A 443 -3.03 27.04 1.15
N GLY A 444 -3.71 26.74 0.05
CA GLY A 444 -3.11 26.82 -1.28
C GLY A 444 -1.81 26.02 -1.40
N ALA A 445 -1.64 24.92 -0.67
CA ALA A 445 -0.44 24.10 -0.80
C ALA A 445 -0.52 23.18 -2.03
N ARG A 446 0.64 22.74 -2.53
CA ARG A 446 0.74 21.83 -3.68
C ARG A 446 1.63 20.64 -3.31
N LEU A 447 1.11 19.43 -3.53
CA LEU A 447 1.81 18.20 -3.20
C LEU A 447 1.91 17.27 -4.42
N THR A 448 3.12 16.79 -4.65
CA THR A 448 3.40 15.65 -5.52
C THR A 448 3.79 14.47 -4.63
N VAL A 449 3.32 13.28 -4.94
CA VAL A 449 3.70 12.07 -4.20
C VAL A 449 4.22 11.07 -5.22
N ALA A 450 5.43 10.56 -5.03
CA ALA A 450 6.03 9.57 -5.90
C ALA A 450 6.66 8.49 -5.03
N LEU A 451 6.01 7.33 -5.01
CA LEU A 451 6.35 6.23 -4.14
C LEU A 451 6.76 5.02 -4.98
N GLN A 452 7.89 4.43 -4.64
CA GLN A 452 8.27 3.13 -5.16
C GLN A 452 8.22 2.13 -4.00
N VAL A 453 7.39 1.11 -4.14
CA VAL A 453 7.06 0.16 -3.07
C VAL A 453 7.35 -1.26 -3.53
N GLN A 454 7.77 -2.10 -2.59
CA GLN A 454 7.84 -3.53 -2.84
C GLN A 454 6.45 -4.15 -2.72
N GLU A 455 6.19 -5.15 -3.54
CA GLU A 455 4.93 -5.90 -3.57
C GLU A 455 4.53 -6.42 -2.17
N PRO A 456 5.43 -7.05 -1.37
CA PRO A 456 5.07 -7.55 -0.04
C PRO A 456 4.71 -6.43 0.94
N THR A 457 5.41 -5.29 0.88
CA THR A 457 5.12 -4.12 1.73
C THR A 457 3.73 -3.56 1.43
N LEU A 458 3.35 -3.50 0.16
CA LEU A 458 2.02 -3.04 -0.24
C LEU A 458 0.94 -4.02 0.21
N ARG A 459 1.15 -5.34 0.06
CA ARG A 459 0.24 -6.38 0.59
C ARG A 459 0.07 -6.29 2.09
N GLU A 460 1.15 -6.10 2.82
CA GLU A 460 1.11 -5.96 4.28
C GLU A 460 0.32 -4.71 4.68
N PHE A 461 0.54 -3.58 4.01
CA PHE A 461 -0.23 -2.37 4.21
C PHE A 461 -1.74 -2.60 4.02
N PHE A 462 -2.14 -3.30 2.96
CA PHE A 462 -3.54 -3.68 2.75
C PHE A 462 -4.07 -4.62 3.83
N THR A 463 -3.26 -5.57 4.28
CA THR A 463 -3.65 -6.53 5.32
C THR A 463 -3.89 -5.83 6.66
N ARG A 464 -3.00 -4.90 7.04
CA ARG A 464 -3.13 -4.10 8.27
C ARG A 464 -4.29 -3.11 8.20
N SER A 465 -4.48 -2.49 7.04
CA SER A 465 -5.52 -1.46 6.80
C SER A 465 -6.90 -2.04 6.46
N GLY A 466 -6.99 -3.33 6.09
CA GLY A 466 -8.22 -4.00 5.69
C GLY A 466 -8.93 -3.32 4.51
N ALA A 467 -10.27 -3.34 4.51
CA ALA A 467 -11.10 -2.68 3.49
C ALA A 467 -10.98 -1.14 3.47
N LEU A 468 -10.34 -0.53 4.47
CA LEU A 468 -10.29 0.93 4.66
C LEU A 468 -9.32 1.62 3.69
N ALA A 469 -8.22 0.97 3.28
CA ALA A 469 -7.30 1.57 2.30
C ALA A 469 -7.96 1.77 0.93
N ARG A 470 -8.85 0.86 0.50
CA ARG A 470 -9.72 1.07 -0.67
C ARG A 470 -10.82 2.10 -0.37
N GLY A 471 -11.48 2.00 0.79
CA GLY A 471 -12.59 2.88 1.17
C GLY A 471 -12.23 4.37 1.36
N THR A 472 -10.97 4.69 1.65
CA THR A 472 -10.50 6.08 1.81
C THR A 472 -10.25 6.80 0.48
N GLY A 473 -10.27 6.08 -0.65
CA GLY A 473 -9.99 6.63 -1.98
C GLY A 473 -8.54 7.11 -2.17
N PHE A 474 -7.62 6.68 -1.29
CA PHE A 474 -6.21 7.07 -1.39
C PHE A 474 -5.57 6.55 -2.67
N LEU A 475 -5.65 5.24 -2.92
CA LEU A 475 -5.04 4.63 -4.12
C LEU A 475 -5.70 5.06 -5.42
N ALA A 476 -6.97 5.46 -5.39
CA ALA A 476 -7.67 5.98 -6.57
C ALA A 476 -7.03 7.26 -7.12
N ARG A 477 -6.26 8.00 -6.30
CA ARG A 477 -5.56 9.22 -6.71
C ARG A 477 -4.20 8.94 -7.34
N PHE A 478 -3.69 7.71 -7.27
CA PHE A 478 -2.39 7.33 -7.79
C PHE A 478 -2.45 6.85 -9.24
N LEU A 479 -1.43 7.24 -10.01
CA LEU A 479 -1.03 6.58 -11.24
C LEU A 479 -0.15 5.39 -10.86
N VAL A 480 -0.72 4.18 -10.95
CA VAL A 480 -0.06 2.94 -10.52
C VAL A 480 0.63 2.28 -11.70
N ALA A 481 1.90 1.91 -11.54
CA ALA A 481 2.64 1.08 -12.47
C ALA A 481 3.19 -0.15 -11.74
N TRP A 482 2.98 -1.34 -12.32
CA TRP A 482 3.56 -2.59 -11.82
C TRP A 482 4.31 -3.29 -12.97
N PRO A 483 5.49 -2.78 -13.35
CA PRO A 483 6.26 -3.37 -14.43
C PRO A 483 6.80 -4.76 -14.08
N GLU A 484 7.01 -5.59 -15.10
CA GLU A 484 7.82 -6.79 -14.95
C GLU A 484 9.27 -6.42 -14.57
N SER A 485 9.88 -7.24 -13.71
CA SER A 485 11.27 -7.02 -13.31
C SER A 485 12.21 -7.23 -14.48
N THR A 486 13.17 -6.33 -14.63
CA THR A 486 14.26 -6.47 -15.60
C THR A 486 15.43 -7.27 -15.04
N GLN A 487 15.37 -7.71 -13.79
CA GLN A 487 16.44 -8.50 -13.16
C GLN A 487 16.76 -9.77 -13.94
N GLY A 488 18.04 -10.10 -14.02
CA GLY A 488 18.54 -11.20 -14.86
C GLY A 488 18.77 -10.84 -16.33
N GLN A 489 18.22 -9.72 -16.83
CA GLN A 489 18.34 -9.31 -18.24
C GLN A 489 19.16 -8.03 -18.45
N ARG A 490 19.96 -7.64 -17.45
CA ARG A 490 20.69 -6.36 -17.42
C ARG A 490 22.21 -6.58 -17.48
N PRO A 491 22.79 -6.91 -18.64
CA PRO A 491 24.25 -6.98 -18.77
C PRO A 491 24.85 -5.61 -18.42
N PHE A 492 26.04 -5.60 -17.83
CA PHE A 492 26.73 -4.35 -17.53
C PHE A 492 27.01 -3.57 -18.83
N THR A 493 26.90 -2.24 -18.74
CA THR A 493 27.24 -1.31 -19.81
C THR A 493 27.94 -0.12 -19.18
N ASP A 494 29.04 0.30 -19.78
CA ASP A 494 29.73 1.52 -19.37
C ASP A 494 28.80 2.73 -19.52
N PRO A 495 28.94 3.73 -18.63
CA PRO A 495 28.16 4.95 -18.74
C PRO A 495 28.49 5.67 -20.06
N PRO A 496 27.49 6.27 -20.72
CA PRO A 496 27.75 7.08 -21.91
C PRO A 496 28.62 8.27 -21.53
N ALA A 497 29.47 8.71 -22.47
CA ALA A 497 30.39 9.83 -22.26
C ALA A 497 29.65 11.15 -21.99
N ASN A 498 28.42 11.27 -22.47
CA ASN A 498 27.56 12.43 -22.27
C ASN A 498 26.10 12.02 -22.06
N TRP A 499 25.33 12.95 -21.52
CA TRP A 499 23.91 12.79 -21.19
C TRP A 499 23.10 13.96 -21.75
N PRO A 500 23.11 14.19 -23.09
CA PRO A 500 22.51 15.38 -23.69
C PRO A 500 21.02 15.54 -23.37
N HIS A 501 20.25 14.44 -23.34
CA HIS A 501 18.81 14.52 -23.14
C HIS A 501 18.45 14.73 -21.67
N LEU A 502 19.12 14.03 -20.76
CA LEU A 502 18.96 14.25 -19.33
C LEU A 502 19.44 15.65 -18.91
N ALA A 503 20.54 16.14 -19.46
CA ALA A 503 21.00 17.51 -19.20
C ALA A 503 20.00 18.57 -19.70
N ALA A 504 19.37 18.34 -20.86
CA ALA A 504 18.30 19.20 -21.35
C ALA A 504 17.07 19.17 -20.43
N PHE A 505 16.71 18.00 -19.90
CA PHE A 505 15.66 17.85 -18.91
C PHE A 505 16.00 18.61 -17.61
N HIS A 506 17.20 18.44 -17.07
CA HIS A 506 17.65 19.15 -15.85
C HIS A 506 17.62 20.67 -16.03
N ARG A 507 18.12 21.17 -17.15
CA ARG A 507 18.06 22.60 -17.47
C ARG A 507 16.61 23.11 -17.49
N ARG A 508 15.68 22.33 -18.06
CA ARG A 508 14.27 22.72 -18.07
C ARG A 508 13.64 22.74 -16.68
N ILE A 509 13.98 21.78 -15.82
CA ILE A 509 13.53 21.77 -14.42
C ILE A 509 14.07 22.99 -13.67
N ASP A 510 15.36 23.29 -13.81
CA ASP A 510 16.00 24.46 -13.20
C ASP A 510 15.38 25.78 -13.68
N GLU A 511 15.11 25.92 -14.99
CA GLU A 511 14.40 27.06 -15.57
C GLU A 511 13.01 27.27 -14.97
N ILE A 512 12.28 26.19 -14.66
CA ILE A 512 10.96 26.27 -14.04
C ILE A 512 11.10 26.67 -12.57
N LEU A 513 11.98 26.02 -11.82
CA LEU A 513 12.18 26.27 -10.38
C LEU A 513 12.66 27.69 -10.07
N LYS A 514 13.45 28.28 -10.96
CA LYS A 514 13.95 29.67 -10.82
C LYS A 514 12.89 30.74 -11.12
N GLN A 515 11.72 30.37 -11.64
CA GLN A 515 10.65 31.34 -11.87
C GLN A 515 10.06 31.80 -10.54
N PRO A 516 9.65 33.07 -10.43
CA PRO A 516 8.97 33.56 -9.24
C PRO A 516 7.66 32.78 -9.05
N VAL A 517 7.48 32.26 -7.84
CA VAL A 517 6.31 31.48 -7.47
C VAL A 517 5.19 32.42 -6.97
N PRO A 518 3.95 32.27 -7.45
CA PRO A 518 2.85 33.15 -7.08
C PRO A 518 2.33 32.84 -5.67
N ILE A 519 3.00 33.41 -4.66
CA ILE A 519 2.63 33.31 -3.24
C ILE A 519 1.97 34.63 -2.82
N ASP A 520 0.78 34.55 -2.20
CA ASP A 520 0.09 35.72 -1.65
C ASP A 520 0.69 36.19 -0.31
N GLU A 521 0.19 37.32 0.22
CA GLU A 521 0.62 37.87 1.51
C GLU A 521 0.40 36.91 2.70
N ASN A 522 -0.54 35.95 2.56
CA ASN A 522 -0.84 34.96 3.59
C ASN A 522 0.03 33.69 3.44
N GLY A 523 0.89 33.62 2.42
CA GLY A 523 1.74 32.47 2.16
C GLY A 523 1.11 31.34 1.36
N ALA A 524 -0.05 31.54 0.75
CA ALA A 524 -0.75 30.56 -0.05
C ALA A 524 -0.44 30.71 -1.54
N LEU A 525 -0.41 29.60 -2.30
CA LEU A 525 -0.21 29.68 -3.74
C LEU A 525 -1.48 30.10 -4.47
N THR A 526 -1.33 31.05 -5.38
CA THR A 526 -2.39 31.56 -6.27
C THR A 526 -1.99 31.38 -7.75
N PRO A 527 -1.74 30.14 -8.21
CA PRO A 527 -1.25 29.90 -9.56
C PRO A 527 -2.33 30.20 -10.62
N PRO A 528 -1.92 30.56 -11.84
CA PRO A 528 -2.84 30.72 -12.96
C PRO A 528 -3.56 29.40 -13.29
N LEU A 529 -4.83 29.53 -13.67
CA LEU A 529 -5.65 28.42 -14.14
C LEU A 529 -5.37 28.11 -15.61
N LEU A 530 -4.85 26.92 -15.88
CA LEU A 530 -4.65 26.43 -17.24
C LEU A 530 -5.93 25.76 -17.74
N THR A 531 -6.41 26.23 -18.89
CA THR A 531 -7.60 25.70 -19.55
C THR A 531 -7.25 24.68 -20.63
N LEU A 532 -8.14 23.69 -20.79
CA LEU A 532 -8.13 22.81 -21.94
C LEU A 532 -8.49 23.59 -23.21
N THR A 533 -7.85 23.25 -24.33
CA THR A 533 -8.32 23.70 -25.65
C THR A 533 -9.66 23.02 -25.97
N ALA A 534 -10.40 23.51 -26.95
CA ALA A 534 -11.71 22.94 -27.29
C ALA A 534 -11.60 21.45 -27.65
N GLU A 535 -10.58 21.07 -28.41
CA GLU A 535 -10.31 19.71 -28.86
C GLU A 535 -9.95 18.80 -27.67
N ALA A 536 -9.09 19.28 -26.78
CA ALA A 536 -8.70 18.52 -25.60
C ALA A 536 -9.84 18.38 -24.59
N LYS A 537 -10.71 19.38 -24.49
CA LYS A 537 -11.91 19.30 -23.67
C LYS A 537 -12.88 18.27 -24.25
N ALA A 538 -13.09 18.23 -25.56
CA ALA A 538 -13.92 17.23 -26.21
C ALA A 538 -13.40 15.81 -25.96
N ALA A 539 -12.09 15.58 -26.18
CA ALA A 539 -11.46 14.29 -25.90
C ALA A 539 -11.55 13.89 -24.41
N TRP A 540 -11.40 14.84 -23.50
CA TRP A 540 -11.54 14.60 -22.07
C TRP A 540 -12.98 14.23 -21.68
N VAL A 541 -13.99 14.90 -22.26
CA VAL A 541 -15.42 14.58 -22.03
C VAL A 541 -15.76 13.20 -22.57
N GLU A 542 -15.28 12.86 -23.77
CA GLU A 542 -15.46 11.53 -24.35
C GLU A 542 -14.86 10.44 -23.45
N TYR A 543 -13.62 10.63 -23.02
CA TYR A 543 -12.94 9.72 -22.09
C TYR A 543 -13.69 9.59 -20.76
N HIS A 544 -14.08 10.72 -20.16
CA HIS A 544 -14.83 10.73 -18.90
C HIS A 544 -16.14 9.94 -19.02
N ASN A 545 -16.92 10.17 -20.09
CA ASN A 545 -18.20 9.51 -20.28
C ASN A 545 -18.05 8.00 -20.57
N ALA A 546 -17.01 7.60 -21.32
CA ALA A 546 -16.71 6.20 -21.58
C ALA A 546 -16.39 5.44 -20.28
N ILE A 547 -15.57 6.05 -19.41
CA ILE A 547 -15.28 5.47 -18.10
C ILE A 547 -16.56 5.40 -17.26
N GLU A 548 -17.34 6.48 -17.18
CA GLU A 548 -18.58 6.54 -16.39
C GLU A 548 -19.58 5.44 -16.80
N SER A 549 -19.70 5.13 -18.11
CA SER A 549 -20.57 4.03 -18.57
C SER A 549 -20.11 2.67 -18.06
N GLU A 550 -18.80 2.42 -18.03
CA GLU A 550 -18.21 1.17 -17.55
C GLU A 550 -18.27 1.02 -16.01
N LEU A 551 -18.52 2.12 -15.28
CA LEU A 551 -18.77 2.07 -13.84
C LEU A 551 -20.15 1.47 -13.50
N SER A 552 -21.07 1.45 -14.45
CA SER A 552 -22.45 0.98 -14.24
C SER A 552 -22.53 -0.52 -13.92
N SER A 553 -23.63 -0.96 -13.31
CA SER A 553 -23.83 -2.37 -12.95
C SER A 553 -23.79 -3.26 -14.20
N GLY A 554 -22.71 -4.04 -14.35
CA GLY A 554 -22.48 -4.90 -15.52
C GLY A 554 -21.42 -4.40 -16.49
N GLY A 555 -20.85 -3.20 -16.28
CA GLY A 555 -19.66 -2.72 -17.00
C GLY A 555 -18.36 -3.33 -16.47
N GLU A 556 -17.31 -3.27 -17.28
CA GLU A 556 -16.01 -3.90 -16.98
C GLU A 556 -15.32 -3.27 -15.76
N LEU A 557 -15.53 -1.97 -15.54
CA LEU A 557 -14.92 -1.21 -14.45
C LEU A 557 -15.73 -1.21 -13.16
N TYR A 558 -16.86 -1.93 -13.09
CA TYR A 558 -17.71 -2.02 -11.90
C TYR A 558 -16.94 -2.46 -10.64
N GLY A 559 -15.99 -3.39 -10.78
CA GLY A 559 -15.19 -3.92 -9.68
C GLY A 559 -14.13 -2.95 -9.14
N VAL A 560 -13.83 -1.87 -9.87
CA VAL A 560 -12.75 -0.90 -9.58
C VAL A 560 -13.23 0.55 -9.69
N ARG A 561 -14.50 0.79 -9.35
CA ARG A 561 -15.18 2.09 -9.45
C ARG A 561 -14.45 3.24 -8.79
N ASP A 562 -13.87 2.98 -7.64
CA ASP A 562 -13.09 3.94 -6.86
C ASP A 562 -11.93 4.50 -7.69
N VAL A 563 -11.11 3.64 -8.29
CA VAL A 563 -9.96 4.03 -9.12
C VAL A 563 -10.42 4.62 -10.46
N ALA A 564 -11.35 3.94 -11.13
CA ALA A 564 -11.80 4.33 -12.45
C ALA A 564 -12.45 5.73 -12.46
N SER A 565 -13.25 6.08 -11.46
CA SER A 565 -13.87 7.42 -11.35
C SER A 565 -12.89 8.60 -11.23
N LYS A 566 -11.63 8.35 -10.85
CA LYS A 566 -10.57 9.38 -10.72
C LYS A 566 -9.64 9.45 -11.93
N SER A 567 -9.74 8.50 -12.86
CA SER A 567 -8.89 8.41 -14.05
C SER A 567 -8.96 9.68 -14.93
N ALA A 568 -10.16 10.21 -15.16
CA ALA A 568 -10.36 11.44 -15.94
C ALA A 568 -9.69 12.65 -15.29
N ASP A 569 -9.70 12.73 -13.96
CA ASP A 569 -9.06 13.81 -13.22
C ASP A 569 -7.53 13.71 -13.31
N ASN A 570 -6.99 12.50 -13.18
CA ASN A 570 -5.56 12.24 -13.38
C ASN A 570 -5.11 12.56 -14.81
N ALA A 571 -5.92 12.23 -15.83
CA ALA A 571 -5.62 12.56 -17.22
C ALA A 571 -5.53 14.09 -17.45
N ALA A 572 -6.44 14.86 -16.85
CA ALA A 572 -6.40 16.32 -16.93
C ALA A 572 -5.17 16.92 -16.24
N ARG A 573 -4.75 16.39 -15.08
CA ARG A 573 -3.54 16.83 -14.37
C ARG A 573 -2.29 16.53 -15.17
N TRP A 574 -2.17 15.30 -15.69
CA TRP A 574 -1.04 14.87 -16.52
C TRP A 574 -0.86 15.77 -17.75
N ARG A 575 -1.95 16.08 -18.47
CA ARG A 575 -1.90 16.97 -19.65
C ARG A 575 -1.36 18.36 -19.32
N HIS A 576 -1.72 18.92 -18.17
CA HIS A 576 -1.27 20.26 -17.79
C HIS A 576 0.20 20.26 -17.36
N CYS A 577 0.63 19.22 -16.64
CA CYS A 577 2.04 18.99 -16.33
C CYS A 577 2.89 18.88 -17.62
N SER A 578 2.43 18.11 -18.62
CA SER A 578 3.13 17.96 -19.89
C SER A 578 3.07 19.19 -20.81
N ARG A 579 2.06 20.05 -20.67
CA ARG A 579 1.95 21.31 -21.44
C ARG A 579 2.88 22.39 -20.88
N CYS A 580 2.98 22.54 -19.55
CA CYS A 580 3.88 23.51 -18.92
C CYS A 580 5.36 23.28 -19.27
N SER A 581 5.76 22.03 -19.53
CA SER A 581 7.10 21.75 -20.05
C SER A 581 7.33 22.32 -21.47
N ARG A 582 6.27 22.46 -22.29
CA ARG A 582 6.31 22.99 -23.67
C ARG A 582 6.06 24.50 -23.81
N VAL A 583 5.39 25.18 -22.85
CA VAL A 583 4.80 26.54 -23.04
C VAL A 583 5.80 27.71 -23.27
N GLN A 584 7.10 27.48 -23.43
CA GLN A 584 8.01 28.49 -23.99
C GLN A 584 8.63 28.11 -25.34
N ALA A 585 8.38 26.91 -25.87
CA ALA A 585 8.85 26.47 -27.17
C ALA A 585 7.68 25.89 -28.00
N ALA A 586 7.17 26.72 -28.89
CA ALA A 586 6.36 26.36 -30.05
C ALA A 586 4.91 25.85 -29.86
N ARG A 587 4.10 26.38 -30.78
CA ARG A 587 2.70 26.15 -31.08
C ARG A 587 2.51 24.76 -31.70
N LEU A 588 1.32 24.20 -31.47
CA LEU A 588 0.59 23.20 -32.25
C LEU A 588 0.85 21.68 -32.05
N GLU A 589 -0.32 21.01 -32.04
CA GLU A 589 -0.65 19.59 -32.22
C GLU A 589 -0.49 18.59 -31.06
N TRP A 590 -1.45 17.65 -31.07
CA TRP A 590 -1.59 16.38 -30.34
C TRP A 590 -2.64 16.29 -29.21
N MET A 591 -3.78 15.67 -29.57
CA MET A 591 -4.54 14.71 -28.76
C MET A 591 -5.33 13.79 -29.72
N ARG A 592 -4.76 12.62 -30.04
CA ARG A 592 -5.52 11.43 -30.47
C ARG A 592 -5.05 10.27 -29.59
N LEU A 593 -5.73 10.08 -28.47
CA LEU A 593 -5.71 8.80 -27.77
C LEU A 593 -6.62 7.88 -28.60
N ARG A 594 -6.04 6.88 -29.27
CA ARG A 594 -6.82 5.84 -29.94
C ARG A 594 -7.46 4.96 -28.86
N ALA A 595 -8.79 4.90 -28.84
CA ALA A 595 -9.49 3.77 -28.25
C ALA A 595 -9.03 2.47 -28.94
N PRO A 596 -8.89 1.34 -28.22
CA PRO A 596 -8.51 0.08 -28.83
C PRO A 596 -9.55 -0.33 -29.87
N ALA A 597 -9.13 -0.37 -31.13
CA ALA A 597 -9.92 -0.92 -32.23
C ALA A 597 -9.78 -2.44 -32.19
N GLY A 598 -10.87 -3.15 -31.88
CA GLY A 598 -10.82 -4.60 -31.76
C GLY A 598 -12.17 -5.30 -31.58
N LEU A 599 -13.20 -4.96 -32.35
CA LEU A 599 -14.30 -5.90 -32.60
C LEU A 599 -14.88 -5.66 -34.00
N GLN A 600 -14.26 -6.30 -34.99
CA GLN A 600 -14.91 -6.52 -36.28
C GLN A 600 -16.14 -7.40 -36.02
N ARG A 601 -17.33 -6.83 -36.21
CA ARG A 601 -18.57 -7.60 -36.36
C ARG A 601 -18.51 -8.31 -37.71
N GLY A 602 -18.18 -9.60 -37.69
CA GLY A 602 -18.58 -10.54 -38.73
C GLY A 602 -20.06 -10.86 -38.55
N THR A 603 -20.80 -10.69 -39.64
CA THR A 603 -22.21 -11.05 -39.85
C THR A 603 -22.57 -12.47 -39.46
#